data_AF-A0A2D4NFD4-F1
#
_entry.id   AF-A0A2D4NFD4-F1
#
_cell.length_a   1.000
_cell.length_b   1.000
_cell.length_c   1.000
_cell.angle_alpha   90.00
_cell.angle_beta   90.00
_cell.angle_gamma   90.00
#
_symmetry.space_group_name_H-M   'P 1'
#
loop_
_entity.id
_entity.type
_entity.pdbx_description
1 polymer ?
#
loop_
_entity_poly.entity_id
_entity_poly.type
_entity_poly.pdbx_seq_one_letter_code
_entity_poly.pdbx_strand_id
1 'polypeptide(L)'
;GILATISNHLEQAFITTLLPNVTFDIWIGLHDSKKEFLWVESETVKYVNWAPGEPSRYGTSIANDQPTNCAVMWHGLPSLFTGRWDDRNCQEEKHIFICQRSKDPTMNPSSTSFSSVLNSTLSYLNNTYRVLMKPLKWHEAVL
;
A
#
# COMPACT_ATOMS: atom_id res chain seq x y z
N GLY A 1 -10.02 2.10 9.30
CA GLY A 1 -9.55 1.95 7.90
C GLY A 1 -8.20 1.29 7.98
N ILE A 2 -7.84 0.46 7.03
CA ILE A 2 -6.62 -0.35 7.05
C ILE A 2 -5.63 0.16 6.00
N LEU A 3 -4.38 -0.29 6.03
CA LEU A 3 -3.48 -0.06 4.89
C LEU A 3 -4.04 -0.72 3.63
N ALA A 4 -3.81 -0.10 2.47
CA ALA A 4 -4.41 -0.57 1.22
C ALA A 4 -3.94 -1.99 0.88
N THR A 5 -4.91 -2.84 0.55
CA THR A 5 -4.69 -4.14 -0.08
C THR A 5 -4.83 -3.98 -1.58
N ILE A 6 -4.10 -4.77 -2.37
CA ILE A 6 -4.18 -4.70 -3.83
C ILE A 6 -4.54 -6.08 -4.37
N SER A 7 -5.82 -6.26 -4.68
CA SER A 7 -6.38 -7.55 -5.05
C SER A 7 -6.24 -7.88 -6.53
N ASN A 8 -6.03 -6.87 -7.38
CA ASN A 8 -5.94 -7.03 -8.84
C ASN A 8 -5.26 -5.84 -9.54
N HIS A 9 -5.00 -6.01 -10.84
CA HIS A 9 -4.32 -5.02 -11.67
C HIS A 9 -5.11 -3.70 -11.87
N LEU A 10 -6.45 -3.72 -11.81
CA LEU A 10 -7.25 -2.50 -11.94
C LEU A 10 -7.16 -1.65 -10.67
N GLU A 11 -7.20 -2.27 -9.50
CA GLU A 11 -6.95 -1.61 -8.21
C GLU A 11 -5.54 -1.04 -8.14
N GLN A 12 -4.53 -1.80 -8.59
CA GLN A 12 -3.17 -1.30 -8.74
C GLN A 12 -3.10 -0.05 -9.61
N ALA A 13 -3.68 -0.11 -10.82
CA ALA A 13 -3.67 1.00 -11.76
C ALA A 13 -4.33 2.24 -11.16
N PHE A 14 -5.49 2.07 -10.51
CA PHE A 14 -6.18 3.14 -9.81
C PHE A 14 -5.31 3.79 -8.74
N ILE A 15 -4.69 3.01 -7.85
CA ILE A 15 -3.83 3.53 -6.79
C ILE A 15 -2.61 4.26 -7.38
N THR A 16 -2.02 3.74 -8.46
CA THR A 16 -0.90 4.41 -9.14
C THR A 16 -1.28 5.78 -9.69
N THR A 17 -2.54 6.00 -10.10
CA THR A 17 -3.01 7.34 -10.54
C THR A 17 -2.99 8.39 -9.42
N LEU A 18 -2.88 7.97 -8.16
CA LEU A 18 -2.86 8.86 -7.00
C LEU A 18 -1.47 9.43 -6.70
N LEU A 19 -0.43 8.92 -7.38
CA LEU A 19 0.97 9.22 -7.11
C LEU A 19 1.60 10.45 -7.81
N PRO A 20 1.02 11.16 -8.80
CA PRO A 20 1.77 12.15 -9.60
C PRO A 20 2.55 13.25 -8.86
N ASN A 21 2.18 13.58 -7.62
CA ASN A 21 2.85 14.60 -6.78
C ASN A 21 3.51 14.01 -5.53
N VAL A 22 3.72 12.71 -5.51
CA VAL A 22 4.42 12.00 -4.43
C VAL A 22 5.91 11.95 -4.78
N THR A 23 6.78 11.97 -3.78
CA THR A 23 8.25 11.86 -3.98
C THR A 23 8.89 10.77 -3.12
N PHE A 24 8.07 10.05 -2.34
CA PHE A 24 8.49 8.99 -1.46
C PHE A 24 7.83 7.69 -1.92
N ASP A 25 8.48 6.56 -1.62
CA ASP A 25 7.79 5.29 -1.69
C ASP A 25 6.59 5.28 -0.72
N ILE A 26 5.61 4.43 -1.00
CA ILE A 26 4.33 4.44 -0.29
C ILE A 26 4.08 3.07 0.35
N TRP A 27 4.04 2.99 1.68
CA TRP A 27 3.62 1.79 2.39
C TRP A 27 2.22 1.33 1.94
N ILE A 28 2.12 0.04 1.63
CA ILE A 28 0.86 -0.68 1.43
C ILE A 28 0.69 -1.73 2.52
N GLY A 29 -0.46 -2.40 2.55
CA GLY A 29 -0.81 -3.35 3.61
C GLY A 29 -0.13 -4.70 3.53
N LEU A 30 0.85 -4.89 2.65
CA LEU A 30 1.53 -6.17 2.49
C LEU A 30 2.74 -6.24 3.43
N HIS A 31 2.85 -7.31 4.21
CA HIS A 31 3.95 -7.52 5.14
C HIS A 31 4.33 -8.98 5.24
N ASP A 32 5.55 -9.26 5.69
CA ASP A 32 5.97 -10.61 6.02
C ASP A 32 5.32 -11.09 7.33
N SER A 33 4.98 -12.38 7.36
CA SER A 33 4.48 -13.09 8.52
C SER A 33 4.88 -14.55 8.39
N LYS A 34 5.64 -15.07 9.35
CA LYS A 34 6.05 -16.49 9.39
C LYS A 34 6.62 -17.01 8.06
N LYS A 35 7.48 -16.20 7.41
CA LYS A 35 8.12 -16.46 6.10
C LYS A 35 7.19 -16.42 4.89
N GLU A 36 5.97 -15.91 5.01
CA GLU A 36 5.07 -15.66 3.87
C GLU A 36 4.65 -14.19 3.85
N PHE A 37 4.24 -13.67 2.70
CA PHE A 37 3.64 -12.33 2.64
C PHE A 37 2.12 -12.42 2.81
N LEU A 38 1.57 -11.59 3.68
CA LEU A 38 0.14 -11.47 3.95
C LEU A 38 -0.28 -10.00 3.92
N TRP A 39 -1.55 -9.77 3.61
CA TRP A 39 -2.16 -8.45 3.80
C TRP A 39 -2.51 -8.24 5.30
N VAL A 40 -2.59 -6.98 5.74
CA VAL A 40 -2.85 -6.51 7.13
C VAL A 40 -4.05 -7.13 7.87
N GLU A 41 -4.95 -7.84 7.20
CA GLU A 41 -6.06 -8.60 7.83
C GLU A 41 -5.91 -10.12 7.66
N SER A 42 -4.67 -10.60 7.52
CA SER A 42 -4.35 -12.01 7.21
C SER A 42 -4.97 -12.51 5.90
N GLU A 43 -5.30 -11.60 4.98
CA GLU A 43 -5.76 -11.99 3.65
C GLU A 43 -4.58 -12.53 2.83
N THR A 44 -4.84 -13.63 2.11
CA THR A 44 -3.87 -14.27 1.21
C THR A 44 -3.62 -13.44 -0.04
N VAL A 45 -2.39 -13.48 -0.53
CA VAL A 45 -1.96 -12.72 -1.71
C VAL A 45 -2.44 -13.42 -2.98
N LYS A 46 -3.35 -12.78 -3.73
CA LYS A 46 -3.87 -13.29 -5.02
C LYS A 46 -3.29 -12.56 -6.24
N TYR A 47 -2.69 -11.41 -6.01
CA TYR A 47 -2.10 -10.55 -7.02
C TYR A 47 -0.76 -10.03 -6.51
N VAL A 48 0.24 -10.00 -7.40
CA VAL A 48 1.58 -9.48 -7.09
C VAL A 48 2.01 -8.48 -8.15
N ASN A 49 2.68 -7.41 -7.74
CA ASN A 49 3.24 -6.41 -8.65
C ASN A 49 4.67 -6.01 -8.27
N TRP A 50 5.46 -6.97 -7.78
CA TRP A 50 6.86 -6.77 -7.43
C TRP A 50 7.68 -6.14 -8.58
N ALA A 51 8.62 -5.28 -8.23
CA ALA A 51 9.63 -4.77 -9.13
C ALA A 51 10.60 -5.91 -9.53
N PRO A 52 11.31 -5.79 -10.66
CA PRO A 52 12.31 -6.78 -11.05
C PRO A 52 13.35 -6.99 -9.93
N GLY A 53 13.48 -8.23 -9.45
CA GLY A 53 14.41 -8.58 -8.38
C GLY A 53 13.80 -8.61 -6.97
N GLU A 54 12.55 -8.15 -6.82
CA GLU A 54 11.84 -8.13 -5.53
C GLU A 54 10.84 -9.30 -5.40
N PRO A 55 10.53 -9.75 -4.17
CA PRO A 55 11.08 -9.29 -2.89
C PRO A 55 12.50 -9.84 -2.65
N SER A 56 13.45 -8.97 -2.35
CA SER A 56 14.86 -9.29 -2.16
C SER A 56 15.22 -9.62 -0.71
N ARG A 57 14.38 -9.22 0.25
CA ARG A 57 14.54 -9.51 1.69
C ARG A 57 13.65 -10.65 2.18
N TYR A 58 12.97 -11.36 1.28
CA TYR A 58 12.17 -12.52 1.60
C TYR A 58 12.95 -13.57 2.41
N GLY A 59 12.36 -14.07 3.49
CA GLY A 59 12.97 -15.09 4.34
C GLY A 59 14.03 -14.60 5.33
N THR A 60 14.34 -13.29 5.35
CA THR A 60 15.16 -12.67 6.41
C THR A 60 14.38 -12.44 7.71
N SER A 61 13.07 -12.73 7.70
CA SER A 61 12.19 -12.56 8.84
C SER A 61 12.61 -13.40 10.03
N ILE A 62 12.82 -12.75 11.18
CA ILE A 62 12.99 -13.43 12.45
C ILE A 62 11.66 -14.11 12.78
N ALA A 63 11.68 -15.32 13.36
CA ALA A 63 10.49 -16.13 13.69
C ALA A 63 9.64 -15.55 14.85
N ASN A 64 9.56 -14.22 14.94
CA ASN A 64 8.78 -13.48 15.91
C ASN A 64 7.47 -13.05 15.24
N ASP A 65 6.45 -12.71 16.05
CA ASP A 65 5.14 -12.28 15.52
C ASP A 65 5.14 -10.86 14.92
N GLN A 66 6.28 -10.15 14.93
CA GLN A 66 6.39 -8.81 14.33
C GLN A 66 6.95 -8.87 12.91
N PRO A 67 6.33 -8.14 11.95
CA PRO A 67 6.85 -8.04 10.60
C PRO A 67 8.18 -7.28 10.59
N THR A 68 9.12 -7.79 9.80
CA THR A 68 10.45 -7.21 9.57
C THR A 68 10.55 -6.56 8.20
N ASN A 69 9.83 -7.10 7.21
CA ASN A 69 9.81 -6.61 5.84
C ASN A 69 8.37 -6.30 5.44
N CYS A 70 8.14 -5.09 4.97
CA CYS A 70 6.84 -4.63 4.51
C CYS A 70 6.97 -4.11 3.08
N ALA A 71 5.90 -4.17 2.31
CA ALA A 71 5.95 -3.70 0.93
C ALA A 71 5.65 -2.20 0.85
N VAL A 72 6.46 -1.50 0.06
CA VAL A 72 6.12 -0.19 -0.47
C VAL A 72 5.73 -0.29 -1.93
N MET A 73 4.91 0.63 -2.40
CA MET A 73 4.80 0.98 -3.80
C MET A 73 5.91 1.95 -4.16
N TRP A 74 6.74 1.57 -5.12
CA TRP A 74 7.85 2.35 -5.64
C TRP A 74 7.30 3.61 -6.31
N HIS A 75 7.79 4.77 -5.87
CA HIS A 75 7.53 6.03 -6.55
C HIS A 75 8.76 6.95 -6.47
N GLY A 76 9.63 6.80 -7.46
CA GLY A 76 10.94 7.43 -7.51
C GLY A 76 11.66 7.12 -8.83
N LEU A 77 12.99 7.18 -8.82
CA LEU A 77 13.81 6.85 -9.99
C LEU A 77 14.27 5.38 -9.95
N PRO A 78 14.26 4.64 -11.08
CA PRO A 78 13.73 5.05 -12.38
C PRO A 78 12.19 5.02 -12.41
N SER A 79 11.58 6.02 -13.03
CA SER A 79 10.11 6.17 -13.07
C SER A 79 9.38 5.04 -13.79
N LEU A 80 10.10 4.25 -14.61
CA LEU A 80 9.59 3.04 -15.27
C LEU A 80 8.97 2.03 -14.29
N PHE A 81 9.43 2.00 -13.03
CA PHE A 81 8.91 1.08 -12.00
C PHE A 81 7.87 1.72 -11.09
N THR A 82 7.38 2.91 -11.42
CA THR A 82 6.30 3.55 -10.65
C THR A 82 5.11 2.60 -10.51
N GLY A 83 4.66 2.40 -9.26
CA GLY A 83 3.55 1.49 -8.96
C GLY A 83 3.95 0.04 -8.68
N ARG A 84 5.18 -0.36 -8.99
CA ARG A 84 5.74 -1.68 -8.64
C ARG A 84 6.04 -1.76 -7.14
N TRP A 85 6.20 -2.96 -6.60
CA TRP A 85 6.43 -3.16 -5.17
C TRP A 85 7.88 -3.49 -4.85
N ASP A 86 8.34 -3.05 -3.68
CA ASP A 86 9.67 -3.31 -3.12
C ASP A 86 9.50 -3.63 -1.63
N ASP A 87 10.25 -4.60 -1.10
CA ASP A 87 10.22 -4.94 0.33
C ASP A 87 11.29 -4.16 1.13
N ARG A 88 10.80 -3.38 2.09
CA ARG A 88 11.58 -2.44 2.89
C ARG A 88 11.51 -2.81 4.37
N ASN A 89 12.54 -2.41 5.13
CA ASN A 89 12.59 -2.67 6.56
C ASN A 89 11.59 -1.75 7.28
N CYS A 90 10.45 -2.28 7.69
CA CYS A 90 9.39 -1.49 8.32
C CYS A 90 9.64 -1.09 9.78
N GLN A 91 10.73 -1.56 10.40
CA GLN A 91 11.14 -1.17 11.75
C GLN A 91 11.98 0.12 11.76
N GLU A 92 12.79 0.29 10.72
CA GLU A 92 13.79 1.36 10.61
C GLU A 92 13.40 2.43 9.59
N GLU A 93 12.82 2.05 8.46
CA GLU A 93 12.50 2.97 7.37
C GLU A 93 11.20 3.74 7.59
N LYS A 94 11.13 4.93 6.99
CA LYS A 94 9.95 5.81 7.02
C LYS A 94 9.57 6.20 5.60
N HIS A 95 8.29 5.98 5.29
CA HIS A 95 7.70 6.27 3.98
C HIS A 95 6.32 6.89 4.21
N ILE A 96 5.71 7.43 3.15
CA ILE A 96 4.28 7.81 3.24
C ILE A 96 3.42 6.55 3.12
N PHE A 97 2.10 6.66 3.27
CA PHE A 97 1.23 5.48 3.29
C PHE A 97 -0.12 5.77 2.65
N ILE A 98 -0.73 4.69 2.15
CA ILE A 98 -2.08 4.70 1.59
C ILE A 98 -3.00 3.78 2.42
N CYS A 99 -4.12 4.34 2.86
CA CYS A 99 -5.16 3.60 3.58
C CYS A 99 -6.36 3.33 2.68
N GLN A 100 -7.10 2.25 2.98
CA GLN A 100 -8.42 1.95 2.43
C GLN A 100 -9.46 1.80 3.54
N ARG A 101 -10.73 2.05 3.22
CA ARG A 101 -11.88 1.75 4.07
C ARG A 101 -13.06 1.32 3.22
N SER A 102 -13.71 0.22 3.61
CA SER A 102 -14.96 -0.23 2.98
C SER A 102 -16.04 0.85 3.07
N LYS A 103 -16.72 1.10 1.95
CA LYS A 103 -17.90 1.93 1.87
C LYS A 103 -19.03 1.26 2.65
N ASP A 104 -19.80 2.08 3.35
CA ASP A 104 -21.01 1.63 3.99
C ASP A 104 -22.00 1.15 2.91
N PRO A 105 -22.51 -0.10 2.97
CA PRO A 105 -23.49 -0.59 1.99
C PRO A 105 -24.77 0.25 1.92
N THR A 106 -25.06 1.04 2.96
CA THR A 106 -26.23 1.92 3.04
C THR A 106 -26.03 3.29 2.40
N MET A 107 -24.78 3.67 2.06
CA MET A 107 -24.53 4.89 1.29
C MET A 107 -24.74 4.65 -0.21
N ASN A 108 -25.60 5.47 -0.82
CA ASN A 108 -25.77 5.50 -2.28
C ASN A 108 -24.40 5.55 -2.98
N PRO A 109 -24.21 4.84 -4.10
CA PRO A 109 -22.96 4.85 -4.84
C PRO A 109 -22.69 6.28 -5.30
N SER A 110 -21.78 6.95 -4.60
CA SER A 110 -21.31 8.27 -5.01
C SER A 110 -20.63 8.10 -6.37
N SER A 111 -21.03 8.90 -7.35
CA SER A 111 -20.35 9.00 -8.64
C SER A 111 -18.85 9.16 -8.39
N THR A 112 -18.03 8.33 -9.03
CA THR A 112 -16.56 8.42 -8.96
C THR A 112 -16.12 9.79 -9.46
N SER A 113 -15.94 10.75 -8.55
CA SER A 113 -15.37 12.05 -8.88
C SER A 113 -13.86 11.99 -8.66
N PHE A 114 -13.11 12.10 -9.76
CA PHE A 114 -11.66 12.33 -9.70
C PHE A 114 -11.42 13.75 -9.16
N SER A 115 -11.34 13.88 -7.85
CA SER A 115 -10.85 15.10 -7.21
C SER A 115 -9.33 15.03 -7.16
N SER A 116 -8.65 15.79 -8.03
CA SER A 116 -7.19 15.84 -8.13
C SER A 116 -6.49 16.53 -6.95
N VAL A 117 -7.12 16.59 -5.77
CA VAL A 117 -6.59 17.32 -4.61
C VAL A 117 -5.90 16.33 -3.67
N LEU A 118 -4.57 16.40 -3.66
CA LEU A 118 -3.70 15.76 -2.66
C LEU A 118 -4.16 16.25 -1.27
N ASN A 119 -4.77 15.36 -0.48
CA ASN A 119 -5.46 15.54 0.83
C ASN A 119 -6.96 15.22 0.82
N SER A 120 -7.58 15.04 -0.35
CA SER A 120 -8.99 14.63 -0.46
C SER A 120 -9.16 13.11 -0.33
N THR A 121 -10.33 12.69 0.16
CA THR A 121 -10.73 11.28 0.19
C THR A 121 -11.24 10.88 -1.18
N LEU A 122 -10.67 9.83 -1.75
CA LEU A 122 -11.00 9.30 -3.07
C LEU A 122 -11.80 8.00 -2.93
N SER A 123 -12.64 7.70 -3.91
CA SER A 123 -13.49 6.51 -3.92
C SER A 123 -13.15 5.61 -5.11
N TYR A 124 -12.96 4.31 -4.86
CA TYR A 124 -12.84 3.31 -5.91
C TYR A 124 -13.55 2.03 -5.52
N LEU A 125 -14.47 1.58 -6.39
CA LEU A 125 -15.40 0.48 -6.12
C LEU A 125 -16.07 0.66 -4.75
N ASN A 126 -15.90 -0.35 -3.88
CA ASN A 126 -16.46 -0.41 -2.53
C ASN A 126 -15.52 0.17 -1.48
N ASN A 127 -14.46 0.89 -1.84
CA ASN A 127 -13.48 1.42 -0.90
C ASN A 127 -13.27 2.93 -1.06
N THR A 128 -12.78 3.56 0.01
CA THR A 128 -12.31 4.94 0.04
C THR A 128 -10.84 4.99 0.44
N TYR A 129 -10.07 5.89 -0.19
CA TYR A 129 -8.63 5.99 -0.05
C TYR A 129 -8.21 7.43 0.26
N ARG A 130 -7.16 7.60 1.08
CA ARG A 130 -6.58 8.91 1.38
C ARG A 130 -5.06 8.77 1.53
N VAL A 131 -4.32 9.67 0.89
CA VAL A 131 -2.87 9.78 1.04
C VAL A 131 -2.56 10.70 2.22
N LEU A 132 -1.73 10.23 3.14
CA LEU A 132 -1.29 11.01 4.30
C LEU A 132 0.16 11.45 4.10
N MET A 133 0.36 12.76 3.93
CA MET A 133 1.67 13.39 3.62
C MET A 133 2.59 13.51 4.83
N LYS A 134 2.47 12.63 5.84
CA LYS A 134 3.30 12.62 7.04
C LYS A 134 4.18 11.36 7.01
N PRO A 135 5.52 11.50 6.97
CA PRO A 135 6.41 10.35 7.07
C PRO A 135 6.26 9.67 8.43
N LEU A 136 5.92 8.38 8.42
CA LEU A 136 5.72 7.55 9.61
C LEU A 136 6.46 6.21 9.44
N LYS A 137 6.78 5.55 10.56
CA LYS A 137 7.09 4.12 10.53
C LYS A 137 5.83 3.33 10.20
N TRP A 138 5.99 2.12 9.66
CA TRP A 138 4.85 1.29 9.27
C TRP A 138 3.88 1.04 10.43
N HIS A 139 4.40 0.66 11.60
CA HIS A 139 3.60 0.42 12.81
C HIS A 139 2.88 1.67 13.32
N GLU A 140 3.40 2.87 13.04
CA GLU A 140 2.75 4.14 13.39
C GLU A 140 1.64 4.51 12.39
N ALA A 141 1.66 3.92 11.19
CA ALA A 141 0.65 4.11 10.14
C ALA A 141 -0.52 3.11 10.25
N VAL A 142 -0.32 1.98 10.93
CA VAL A 142 -1.36 1.01 11.28
C VAL A 142 -2.09 1.52 12.54
N LEU A 143 -3.34 1.94 12.38
CA LEU A 143 -4.26 2.25 13.50
C LEU A 143 -5.13 1.04 13.82
#